data_AF-A0A0G3HGD4-F1
#
_entry.id   AF-A0A0G3HGD4-F1
#
_cell.length_a   1.000
_cell.length_b   1.000
_cell.length_c   1.000
_cell.angle_alpha   90.00
_cell.angle_beta   90.00
_cell.angle_gamma   90.00
#
_symmetry.space_group_name_H-M   'P 1'
#
loop_
_entity.id
_entity.type
_entity.pdbx_description
1 polymer ?
#
loop_
_entity_poly.entity_id
_entity_poly.type
_entity_poly.pdbx_seq_one_letter_code
_entity_poly.pdbx_strand_id
1 'polypeptide(L)'
;MHAIVYIAWLIKEIFAAGFAVAARALRPDIGFTPMVVRYPLRVTSDWEIFWFSTSITATPSTLSLGLREPARPGDPRILLVQDAFGDDPAEITRGLADMEVRLAPHVAGIDHGVPGQGSAEELPIEYYDYTSPRRVVK
;
A
#
# COMPACT_ATOMS: atom_id res chain seq x y z
N MET A 1 0.01 -13.70 -19.73
CA MET A 1 1.45 -13.36 -19.72
C MET A 1 1.80 -12.38 -18.60
N HIS A 2 0.93 -11.44 -18.23
CA HIS A 2 1.16 -10.48 -17.14
C HIS A 2 1.42 -11.11 -15.77
N ALA A 3 0.73 -12.21 -15.42
CA ALA A 3 0.92 -12.88 -14.14
C ALA A 3 2.38 -13.33 -13.89
N ILE A 4 3.08 -13.86 -14.90
CA ILE A 4 4.48 -14.32 -14.73
C ILE A 4 5.41 -13.12 -14.50
N VAL A 5 5.21 -12.04 -15.27
CA VAL A 5 5.98 -10.80 -15.12
C VAL A 5 5.73 -10.17 -13.76
N TYR A 6 4.47 -10.14 -13.33
CA TYR A 6 4.06 -9.66 -12.01
C TYR A 6 4.70 -10.49 -10.89
N ILE A 7 4.64 -11.83 -10.96
CA ILE A 7 5.23 -12.72 -9.95
C ILE A 7 6.75 -12.51 -9.85
N ALA A 8 7.46 -12.49 -10.98
CA ALA A 8 8.91 -12.29 -11.00
C ALA A 8 9.29 -10.92 -10.41
N TRP A 9 8.52 -9.87 -10.72
CA TRP A 9 8.70 -8.56 -10.13
C TRP A 9 8.39 -8.55 -8.62
N LEU A 10 7.29 -9.15 -8.19
CA LEU A 10 6.90 -9.21 -6.78
C LEU A 10 7.95 -9.92 -5.93
N ILE A 11 8.50 -11.04 -6.41
CA ILE A 11 9.58 -11.76 -5.73
C ILE A 11 10.77 -10.82 -5.48
N LYS A 12 11.16 -10.03 -6.49
CA LYS A 12 12.24 -9.04 -6.35
C LYS A 12 11.91 -8.00 -5.28
N GLU A 13 10.71 -7.43 -5.29
CA GLU A 13 10.29 -6.42 -4.31
C GLU A 13 10.28 -6.98 -2.88
N ILE A 14 9.82 -8.22 -2.69
CA ILE A 14 9.85 -8.91 -1.39
C ILE A 14 11.28 -9.00 -0.85
N PHE A 15 12.25 -9.43 -1.67
CA PHE A 15 13.65 -9.51 -1.24
C PHE A 15 14.23 -8.11 -0.95
N ALA A 16 13.99 -7.13 -1.83
CA ALA A 16 14.50 -5.78 -1.66
C ALA A 16 14.00 -5.12 -0.36
N ALA A 17 12.68 -5.18 -0.12
CA ALA A 17 12.08 -4.69 1.11
C ALA A 17 12.57 -5.48 2.33
N GLY A 18 12.75 -6.80 2.20
CA GLY A 18 13.28 -7.65 3.26
C GLY A 18 14.69 -7.24 3.71
N PHE A 19 15.58 -6.94 2.76
CA PHE A 19 16.91 -6.41 3.07
C PHE A 19 16.85 -5.02 3.71
N ALA A 20 15.94 -4.14 3.26
CA ALA A 20 15.75 -2.83 3.86
C ALA A 20 15.27 -2.91 5.32
N VAL A 21 14.34 -3.83 5.61
CA VAL A 21 13.88 -4.13 6.97
C VAL A 21 15.02 -4.70 7.82
N ALA A 22 15.78 -5.66 7.30
CA ALA A 22 16.92 -6.24 8.01
C ALA A 22 17.99 -5.18 8.34
N ALA A 23 18.28 -4.28 7.40
CA ALA A 23 19.21 -3.17 7.63
C ALA A 23 18.68 -2.20 8.70
N ARG A 24 17.37 -1.93 8.74
CA ARG A 24 16.74 -1.13 9.81
C ARG A 24 16.79 -1.83 11.17
N ALA A 25 16.64 -3.15 11.21
CA ALA A 25 16.70 -3.94 12.45
C ALA A 25 18.06 -3.89 13.16
N LEU A 26 19.13 -3.58 12.42
CA LEU A 26 20.47 -3.40 12.98
C LEU A 26 20.72 -1.99 13.54
N ARG A 27 19.80 -1.03 13.32
CA ARG A 27 19.94 0.34 13.83
C ARG A 27 19.52 0.42 15.29
N PRO A 28 20.16 1.28 16.11
CA PRO A 28 19.76 1.51 17.51
C PRO A 28 18.33 2.05 17.66
N ASP A 29 17.89 2.84 16.68
CA ASP A 29 16.50 3.26 16.51
C ASP A 29 15.96 2.66 15.21
N ILE A 30 14.98 1.77 15.37
CA ILE A 30 14.33 1.07 14.25
C ILE A 30 13.38 2.03 13.50
N GLY A 31 12.95 3.13 14.14
CA GLY A 31 12.11 4.15 13.52
C GLY A 31 10.67 3.70 13.25
N PHE A 32 10.11 2.83 14.10
CA PHE A 32 8.70 2.42 13.96
C PHE A 32 7.77 3.62 14.13
N THR A 33 7.10 4.02 13.05
CA THR A 33 5.99 4.98 13.07
C THR A 33 4.78 4.36 12.39
N PRO A 34 4.11 3.36 13.02
CA PRO A 34 3.14 2.56 12.30
C PRO A 34 1.92 3.40 11.89
N MET A 35 1.52 3.24 10.64
CA MET A 35 0.46 4.00 10.00
C MET A 35 -0.52 3.06 9.31
N VAL A 36 -1.79 3.47 9.26
CA VAL A 36 -2.82 2.80 8.46
C VAL A 36 -3.24 3.73 7.34
N VAL A 37 -3.09 3.27 6.10
CA VAL A 37 -3.58 3.92 4.88
C VAL A 37 -4.92 3.28 4.48
N ARG A 38 -5.85 4.12 4.06
CA ARG A 38 -7.16 3.76 3.52
C ARG A 38 -7.07 3.85 2.00
N TYR A 39 -6.68 2.77 1.35
CA TYR A 39 -6.43 2.76 -0.09
C TYR A 39 -7.73 2.53 -0.88
N PRO A 40 -8.18 3.48 -1.73
CA PRO A 40 -9.33 3.26 -2.61
C PRO A 40 -8.97 2.30 -3.74
N LEU A 41 -9.59 1.12 -3.74
CA LEU A 41 -9.35 0.09 -4.73
C LEU A 41 -9.92 0.47 -6.10
N ARG A 42 -9.13 0.21 -7.14
CA ARG A 42 -9.57 0.27 -8.54
C ARG A 42 -9.98 -1.12 -9.05
N VAL A 43 -9.34 -2.18 -8.55
CA VAL A 43 -9.77 -3.56 -8.81
C VAL A 43 -11.08 -3.88 -8.09
N THR A 44 -12.00 -4.49 -8.82
CA THR A 44 -13.34 -4.81 -8.29
C THR A 44 -13.63 -6.30 -8.22
N SER A 45 -12.85 -7.16 -8.87
CA SER A 45 -13.04 -8.61 -8.81
C SER A 45 -12.49 -9.19 -7.51
N ASP A 46 -13.22 -10.10 -6.88
CA ASP A 46 -12.77 -10.75 -5.64
C ASP A 46 -11.43 -11.49 -5.82
N TRP A 47 -11.19 -12.03 -7.02
CA TRP A 47 -9.92 -12.70 -7.34
C TRP A 47 -8.74 -11.73 -7.43
N GLU A 48 -8.95 -10.54 -8.00
CA GLU A 48 -7.91 -9.52 -8.10
C GLU A 48 -7.62 -8.92 -6.72
N ILE A 49 -8.67 -8.67 -5.93
CA ILE A 49 -8.55 -8.19 -4.55
C ILE A 49 -7.81 -9.21 -3.69
N PHE A 50 -8.09 -10.52 -3.86
CA PHE A 50 -7.36 -11.58 -3.18
C PHE A 50 -5.86 -11.53 -3.47
N TRP A 51 -5.47 -11.48 -4.76
CA TRP A 51 -4.05 -11.43 -5.13
C TRP A 51 -3.38 -10.13 -4.71
N PHE A 52 -4.08 -9.01 -4.82
CA PHE A 52 -3.56 -7.70 -4.42
C PHE A 52 -3.29 -7.63 -2.92
N SER A 53 -4.31 -7.92 -2.11
CA SER A 53 -4.18 -7.90 -0.64
C SER A 53 -3.15 -8.91 -0.13
N THR A 54 -3.06 -10.09 -0.74
CA THR A 54 -2.04 -11.09 -0.40
C THR A 54 -0.63 -10.60 -0.75
N SER A 55 -0.46 -9.94 -1.89
CA SER A 55 0.85 -9.40 -2.32
C SER A 55 1.34 -8.28 -1.41
N ILE A 56 0.45 -7.42 -0.94
CA ILE A 56 0.75 -6.38 0.06
C ILE A 56 1.24 -7.03 1.35
N THR A 57 0.52 -8.03 1.86
CA THR A 57 0.93 -8.74 3.10
C THR A 57 2.24 -9.50 2.93
N ALA A 58 2.54 -10.01 1.74
CA ALA A 58 3.82 -10.65 1.44
C ALA A 58 4.99 -9.66 1.38
N THR A 59 4.71 -8.38 1.15
CA THR A 59 5.73 -7.34 1.10
C THR A 59 6.17 -6.99 2.54
N PRO A 60 7.47 -7.09 2.86
CA PRO A 60 7.98 -6.75 4.18
C PRO A 60 7.60 -5.31 4.59
N SER A 61 7.27 -5.15 5.87
CA SER A 61 6.78 -3.92 6.52
C SER A 61 5.30 -3.57 6.30
N THR A 62 4.58 -4.25 5.41
CA THR A 62 3.17 -3.97 5.14
C THR A 62 2.24 -5.12 5.49
N LEU A 63 1.00 -4.79 5.83
CA LEU A 63 -0.06 -5.76 6.14
C LEU A 63 -1.41 -5.27 5.63
N SER A 64 -2.12 -6.10 4.87
CA SER A 64 -3.53 -5.87 4.56
C SER A 64 -4.39 -6.21 5.78
N LEU A 65 -5.04 -5.21 6.37
CA LEU A 65 -5.89 -5.37 7.57
C LEU A 65 -7.30 -5.82 7.23
N GLY A 66 -7.83 -5.40 6.09
CA GLY A 66 -9.18 -5.77 5.66
C GLY A 66 -9.80 -4.77 4.71
N LEU A 67 -11.02 -5.09 4.27
CA LEU A 67 -11.81 -4.29 3.34
C LEU A 67 -12.90 -3.54 4.09
N ARG A 68 -13.18 -2.33 3.66
CA ARG A 68 -14.35 -1.56 4.06
C ARG A 68 -15.23 -1.34 2.84
N GLU A 69 -16.48 -1.77 2.96
CA GLU A 69 -17.48 -1.56 1.91
C GLU A 69 -17.78 -0.06 1.73
N PRO A 70 -18.17 0.36 0.51
CA PRO A 70 -18.41 1.75 0.20
C PRO A 70 -19.60 2.29 1.00
N ALA A 71 -19.50 3.54 1.47
CA ALA A 71 -20.58 4.16 2.23
C ALA A 71 -21.75 4.61 1.34
N ARG A 72 -21.47 4.91 0.06
CA ARG A 72 -22.46 5.34 -0.93
C ARG A 72 -22.31 4.55 -2.23
N PRO A 73 -23.40 4.35 -2.99
CA PRO A 73 -23.32 3.79 -4.33
C PRO A 73 -22.40 4.63 -5.22
N GLY A 74 -21.41 3.99 -5.83
CA GLY A 74 -20.41 4.64 -6.71
C GLY A 74 -19.07 4.94 -6.04
N ASP A 75 -18.97 4.85 -4.71
CA ASP A 75 -17.70 4.98 -4.00
C ASP A 75 -16.87 3.68 -4.16
N PRO A 76 -15.53 3.75 -4.17
CA PRO A 76 -14.68 2.56 -4.22
C PRO A 76 -14.69 1.79 -2.90
N ARG A 77 -14.44 0.48 -2.97
CA ARG A 77 -14.08 -0.30 -1.77
C ARG A 77 -12.74 0.20 -1.24
N ILE A 78 -12.61 0.28 0.07
CA ILE A 78 -11.39 0.75 0.71
C ILE A 78 -10.63 -0.45 1.27
N LEU A 79 -9.37 -0.62 0.88
CA LEU A 79 -8.43 -1.56 1.50
C LEU A 79 -7.65 -0.84 2.61
N LEU A 80 -7.74 -1.35 3.83
CA LEU A 80 -6.96 -0.86 4.96
C LEU A 80 -5.58 -1.53 4.93
N VAL A 81 -4.53 -0.73 4.74
CA VAL A 81 -3.14 -1.20 4.68
C VAL A 81 -2.36 -0.59 5.82
N GLN A 82 -1.72 -1.43 6.62
CA GLN A 82 -0.78 -1.00 7.64
C GLN A 82 0.63 -0.98 7.06
N ASP A 83 1.40 0.07 7.35
CA ASP A 83 2.85 0.13 7.14
C ASP A 83 3.56 0.38 8.48
N ALA A 84 4.66 -0.35 8.70
CA ALA A 84 5.34 -0.39 10.00
C ALA A 84 6.21 0.84 10.24
N PHE A 85 6.69 1.47 9.17
CA PHE A 85 7.60 2.61 9.27
C PHE A 85 6.91 3.95 9.06
N GLY A 86 5.85 4.00 8.25
CA GLY A 86 4.94 5.15 8.09
C GLY A 86 5.66 6.46 7.77
N ASP A 87 6.73 6.41 6.97
CA ASP A 87 7.59 7.54 6.67
C ASP A 87 6.84 8.62 5.84
N ASP A 88 6.21 8.23 4.73
CA ASP A 88 5.40 9.09 3.84
C ASP A 88 4.10 8.37 3.37
N PRO A 89 2.89 8.85 3.75
CA PRO A 89 1.62 8.30 3.29
C PRO A 89 1.42 8.34 1.77
N ALA A 90 1.93 9.38 1.10
CA ALA A 90 1.79 9.52 -0.34
C ALA A 90 2.69 8.50 -1.07
N GLU A 91 3.90 8.25 -0.57
CA GLU A 91 4.81 7.24 -1.13
C GLU A 91 4.24 5.82 -1.06
N ILE A 92 3.69 5.43 0.10
CA ILE A 92 3.04 4.13 0.25
C ILE A 92 1.89 3.99 -0.73
N THR A 93 1.05 5.03 -0.85
CA THR A 93 -0.08 5.02 -1.78
C THR A 93 0.37 4.89 -3.24
N ARG A 94 1.44 5.59 -3.63
CA ARG A 94 2.06 5.45 -4.97
C ARG A 94 2.56 4.02 -5.22
N GLY A 95 3.21 3.40 -4.23
CA GLY A 95 3.67 2.01 -4.31
C GLY A 95 2.52 1.01 -4.47
N LEU A 96 1.44 1.20 -3.70
CA LEU A 96 0.21 0.41 -3.83
C LEU A 96 -0.41 0.57 -5.21
N ALA A 97 -0.44 1.80 -5.74
CA ALA A 97 -0.98 2.08 -7.06
C ALA A 97 -0.16 1.45 -8.19
N ASP A 98 1.18 1.46 -8.11
CA ASP A 98 2.05 0.78 -9.07
C ASP A 98 1.83 -0.75 -9.01
N MET A 99 1.78 -1.31 -7.79
CA MET A 99 1.52 -2.74 -7.59
C MET A 99 0.18 -3.17 -8.20
N GLU A 100 -0.88 -2.41 -7.95
CA GLU A 100 -2.22 -2.71 -8.46
C GLU A 100 -2.27 -2.64 -10.01
N VAL A 101 -1.59 -1.67 -10.64
CA VAL A 101 -1.49 -1.61 -12.12
C VAL A 101 -0.70 -2.78 -12.68
N ARG A 102 0.38 -3.20 -12.03
CA ARG A 102 1.15 -4.37 -12.48
C ARG A 102 0.36 -5.67 -12.37
N LEU A 103 -0.47 -5.79 -11.33
CA LEU A 103 -1.37 -6.92 -11.15
C LEU A 103 -2.50 -6.90 -12.18
N ALA A 104 -3.16 -5.75 -12.33
CA ALA A 104 -4.36 -5.57 -13.12
C ALA A 104 -4.22 -4.32 -14.03
N PRO A 105 -3.52 -4.42 -15.18
CA PRO A 105 -3.22 -3.26 -16.04
C PRO A 105 -4.43 -2.47 -16.53
N HIS A 106 -5.61 -3.09 -16.53
CA HIS A 106 -6.87 -2.45 -16.94
C HIS A 106 -7.30 -1.30 -16.02
N VAL A 107 -6.76 -1.22 -14.79
CA VAL A 107 -7.10 -0.17 -13.82
C VAL A 107 -6.30 1.12 -14.00
N ALA A 108 -5.35 1.17 -14.93
CA ALA A 108 -4.41 2.29 -15.09
C ALA A 108 -5.08 3.64 -15.41
N GLY A 109 -6.32 3.64 -15.93
CA GLY A 109 -7.09 4.85 -16.23
C GLY A 109 -8.10 5.25 -15.16
N ILE A 110 -8.15 4.56 -14.01
CA ILE A 110 -9.10 4.84 -12.94
C ILE A 110 -8.41 5.70 -11.88
N ASP A 111 -8.99 6.86 -11.60
CA ASP A 111 -8.47 7.84 -10.63
C ASP A 111 -9.50 8.11 -9.51
N HIS A 112 -9.10 7.83 -8.27
CA HIS A 112 -9.87 8.17 -7.06
C HIS A 112 -9.32 9.37 -6.29
N GLY A 113 -8.44 10.17 -6.89
CA GLY A 113 -7.91 11.39 -6.30
C GLY A 113 -6.82 11.15 -5.26
N VAL A 114 -6.12 10.00 -5.33
CA VAL A 114 -5.03 9.66 -4.42
C VAL A 114 -3.69 9.50 -5.16
N PRO A 115 -2.55 9.69 -4.48
CA PRO A 115 -1.24 9.61 -5.12
C PRO A 115 -1.00 8.29 -5.86
N GLY A 116 -0.56 8.40 -7.12
CA GLY A 116 -0.29 7.25 -8.00
C GLY A 116 -1.48 6.75 -8.81
N GLN A 117 -2.70 7.25 -8.59
CA GLN A 117 -3.87 6.95 -9.43
C GLN A 117 -4.20 8.07 -10.43
N GLY A 118 -3.55 9.24 -10.31
CA GLY A 118 -3.78 10.40 -11.15
C GLY A 118 -2.77 11.51 -10.86
N SER A 119 -3.22 12.77 -10.89
CA SER A 119 -2.36 13.93 -10.66
C SER A 119 -2.20 14.34 -9.19
N ALA A 120 -2.82 13.64 -8.26
CA ALA A 120 -2.70 13.94 -6.83
C ALA A 120 -1.26 13.66 -6.34
N GLU A 121 -0.64 14.64 -5.70
CA GLU A 121 0.71 14.50 -5.15
C GLU A 121 0.71 14.14 -3.65
N GLU A 122 -0.25 14.69 -2.91
CA GLU A 122 -0.42 14.49 -1.48
C GLU A 122 -1.60 13.56 -1.19
N LEU A 123 -1.49 12.75 -0.14
CA LEU A 123 -2.59 11.93 0.34
C LEU A 123 -3.44 12.76 1.32
N PRO A 124 -4.75 12.93 1.07
CA PRO A 124 -5.63 13.65 2.00
C PRO A 124 -5.67 12.97 3.38
N ILE A 125 -5.83 13.77 4.44
CA ILE A 125 -5.71 13.31 5.83
C ILE A 125 -6.78 12.27 6.22
N GLU A 126 -7.92 12.27 5.57
CA GLU A 126 -8.95 11.25 5.74
C GLU A 126 -8.49 9.85 5.33
N TYR A 127 -7.48 9.75 4.46
CA TYR A 127 -7.00 8.48 3.92
C TYR A 127 -5.85 7.86 4.71
N TYR A 128 -5.40 8.45 5.83
CA TYR A 128 -4.42 7.79 6.68
C TYR A 128 -4.62 8.10 8.16
N ASP A 129 -3.96 7.33 9.02
CA ASP A 129 -3.94 7.55 10.45
C ASP A 129 -2.65 6.99 11.05
N TYR A 130 -2.02 7.75 11.94
CA TYR A 130 -0.83 7.32 12.66
C TYR A 130 -1.25 6.64 13.96
N THR A 131 -0.91 5.36 14.11
CA THR A 131 -1.35 4.56 15.26
C THR A 131 -0.51 4.77 16.52
N SER A 132 0.66 5.40 16.39
CA SER A 132 1.47 5.87 17.52
C SER A 132 1.76 7.36 17.38
N PRO A 133 1.81 8.13 18.49
CA PRO A 133 2.41 9.46 18.47
C PRO A 133 3.84 9.36 17.93
N ARG A 134 4.23 10.24 16.99
CA ARG A 134 5.64 10.36 16.55
C ARG A 134 6.50 10.55 17.80
N ARG A 135 7.38 9.59 18.09
CA ARG A 135 8.32 9.73 19.21
C ARG A 135 9.33 10.80 18.79
N VAL A 136 9.14 12.03 19.28
CA VAL A 136 10.12 13.11 19.10
C VAL A 136 11.37 12.68 19.88
N VAL A 137 12.37 12.17 19.18
CA VAL A 137 13.68 11.90 19.77
C VAL A 137 14.27 13.27 20.15
N LYS A 138 14.46 13.48 21.45
CA LYS A 138 15.20 14.63 21.99
C LYS A 138 16.69 14.49 21.71
#